data_AF-A0A1H4AUI7-F1
#
_entry.id   AF-A0A1H4AUI7-F1
#
_cell.length_a   1.000
_cell.length_b   1.000
_cell.length_c   1.000
_cell.angle_alpha   90.00
_cell.angle_beta   90.00
_cell.angle_gamma   90.00
#
_symmetry.space_group_name_H-M   'P 1'
#
loop_
_entity.id
_entity.type
_entity.pdbx_description
1 polymer ?
#
loop_
_entity_poly.entity_id
_entity_poly.type
_entity_poly.pdbx_seq_one_letter_code
_entity_poly.pdbx_strand_id
1 'polypeptide(L)'
;MELEKIRNLDKTTVSQGLSMLFTRIANLSGIKDPISQFNKTDIAEMILMRFKGLSLEEIDYAFKLERYGVYSSKTKHYQLFDADYVSTVLEKYKQWLKQTRVENNIPIAITTTQNQQKELTPKEKENALKLGLERVYNEYKTFKTIPVGVNYLYNYLFDKKEINPTADYRKKTRQQAISNLNPTHKNEILKALDVLNGKSNRKPKEEAIQNECKRIALKDYFDNLIKKERCIQKP
;
A
#
# COMPACT_ATOMS: atom_id res chain seq x y z
N MET A 1 7.21 -5.66 15.45
CA MET A 1 6.14 -6.67 15.43
C MET A 1 4.85 -5.91 15.22
N GLU A 2 4.17 -6.13 14.09
CA GLU A 2 2.89 -5.48 13.82
C GLU A 2 1.80 -6.19 14.64
N LEU A 3 1.04 -5.44 15.44
CA LEU A 3 -0.01 -6.02 16.28
C LEU A 3 -1.28 -6.23 15.45
N GLU A 4 -1.78 -7.47 15.44
CA GLU A 4 -2.94 -7.84 14.64
C GLU A 4 -4.23 -7.23 15.20
N LYS A 5 -5.00 -6.53 14.35
CA LYS A 5 -6.20 -5.81 14.79
C LYS A 5 -7.38 -6.77 14.97
N ILE A 6 -8.27 -6.46 15.91
CA ILE A 6 -9.47 -7.24 16.21
C ILE A 6 -10.31 -7.55 14.96
N ARG A 7 -10.47 -6.57 14.06
CA ARG A 7 -11.24 -6.76 12.82
C ARG A 7 -10.68 -7.84 11.87
N ASN A 8 -9.43 -8.25 12.05
CA ASN A 8 -8.75 -9.24 11.20
C ASN A 8 -8.74 -10.64 11.83
N LEU A 9 -9.01 -10.73 13.14
CA LEU A 9 -9.03 -11.98 13.89
C LEU A 9 -10.37 -12.70 13.69
N ASP A 10 -10.36 -14.03 13.79
CA ASP A 10 -11.60 -14.81 13.81
C ASP A 10 -12.36 -14.60 15.13
N LYS A 11 -13.68 -14.83 15.08
CA LYS A 11 -14.58 -14.57 16.23
C LYS A 11 -14.20 -15.36 17.48
N THR A 12 -13.69 -16.59 17.33
CA THR A 12 -13.33 -17.44 18.46
C THR A 12 -12.10 -16.88 19.16
N THR A 13 -11.07 -16.51 18.39
CA THR A 13 -9.86 -15.87 18.93
C THR A 13 -10.18 -14.55 19.64
N VAL A 14 -11.02 -13.70 19.05
CA VAL A 14 -11.45 -12.44 19.70
C VAL A 14 -12.19 -12.72 21.01
N SER A 15 -13.16 -13.64 21.01
CA SER A 15 -13.96 -13.96 22.19
C SER A 15 -13.10 -14.52 23.35
N GLN A 16 -12.22 -15.47 23.06
CA GLN A 16 -11.31 -16.05 24.05
C GLN A 16 -10.30 -15.01 24.57
N GLY A 17 -9.71 -14.24 23.66
CA GLY A 17 -8.76 -13.18 24.00
C GLY A 17 -9.37 -12.12 24.90
N LEU A 18 -10.54 -11.57 24.53
CA LEU A 18 -11.25 -10.59 25.34
C LEU A 18 -11.66 -11.16 26.71
N SER A 19 -12.14 -12.40 26.76
CA SER A 19 -12.54 -13.06 28.03
C SER A 19 -11.37 -13.18 29.01
N MET A 20 -10.20 -13.62 28.51
CA MET A 20 -8.99 -13.74 29.32
C MET A 20 -8.50 -12.36 29.77
N LEU A 21 -8.47 -11.38 28.86
CA LEU A 21 -8.05 -10.02 29.15
C LEU A 21 -8.93 -9.37 30.22
N PHE A 22 -10.25 -9.40 30.08
CA PHE A 22 -11.15 -8.73 31.01
C PHE A 22 -11.14 -9.34 32.40
N THR A 23 -11.04 -10.66 32.49
CA THR A 23 -10.87 -11.33 33.79
C THR A 23 -9.62 -10.83 34.51
N ARG A 24 -8.49 -10.76 33.77
CA ARG A 24 -7.24 -10.24 34.32
C ARG A 24 -7.34 -8.75 34.68
N ILE A 25 -7.92 -7.93 33.81
CA ILE A 25 -8.06 -6.48 34.01
C ILE A 25 -8.95 -6.18 35.20
N ALA A 26 -10.09 -6.86 35.35
CA ALA A 26 -10.99 -6.70 36.48
C ALA A 26 -10.27 -6.98 37.81
N ASN A 27 -9.54 -8.09 37.88
CA ASN A 27 -8.71 -8.44 39.04
C ASN A 27 -7.66 -7.37 39.35
N LEU A 28 -6.92 -6.93 38.33
CA LEU A 28 -5.88 -5.89 38.48
C LEU A 28 -6.45 -4.50 38.80
N SER A 29 -7.73 -4.26 38.52
CA SER A 29 -8.44 -3.03 38.85
C SER A 29 -9.08 -3.08 40.24
N GLY A 30 -8.97 -4.21 40.95
CA GLY A 30 -9.58 -4.39 42.28
C GLY A 30 -11.11 -4.52 42.24
N ILE A 31 -11.65 -4.99 41.12
CA ILE A 31 -13.06 -5.37 41.00
C ILE A 31 -13.18 -6.79 41.56
N LYS A 32 -13.98 -6.94 42.61
CA LYS A 32 -14.10 -8.19 43.36
C LYS A 32 -15.10 -9.15 42.75
N ASP A 33 -16.15 -8.61 42.14
CA ASP A 33 -17.23 -9.41 41.61
C ASP A 33 -16.90 -9.97 40.22
N PRO A 34 -17.30 -11.22 39.92
CA PRO A 34 -17.12 -11.78 38.60
C PRO A 34 -17.92 -10.99 37.57
N ILE A 35 -17.32 -10.79 36.40
CA ILE A 35 -18.00 -10.13 35.28
C ILE A 35 -19.17 -11.01 34.82
N SER A 36 -20.38 -10.46 34.84
CA SER A 36 -21.59 -11.17 34.38
C SER A 36 -21.48 -11.52 32.90
N GLN A 37 -22.16 -12.60 32.48
CA GLN A 37 -22.15 -12.99 31.06
C GLN A 37 -22.78 -11.92 30.16
N PHE A 38 -23.81 -11.22 30.65
CA PHE A 38 -24.43 -10.10 29.95
C PHE A 38 -23.41 -8.98 29.67
N ASN A 39 -22.66 -8.56 30.69
CA ASN A 39 -21.63 -7.53 30.51
C ASN A 39 -20.52 -7.99 29.55
N LYS A 40 -20.10 -9.25 29.61
CA LYS A 40 -19.08 -9.79 28.69
C LYS A 40 -19.53 -9.68 27.23
N THR A 41 -20.77 -10.07 26.94
CA THR A 41 -21.33 -9.99 25.58
C THR A 41 -21.45 -8.52 25.13
N ASP A 42 -22.04 -7.66 25.97
CA ASP A 42 -22.22 -6.23 25.65
C ASP A 42 -20.89 -5.52 25.39
N ILE A 43 -19.88 -5.75 26.25
CA ILE A 43 -18.52 -5.22 26.06
C ILE A 43 -17.92 -5.70 24.74
N ALA A 44 -18.04 -7.00 24.42
CA ALA A 44 -17.47 -7.56 23.19
C ALA A 44 -18.13 -6.95 21.94
N GLU A 45 -19.46 -6.81 21.93
CA GLU A 45 -20.20 -6.17 20.84
C GLU A 45 -19.80 -4.70 20.68
N MET A 46 -19.72 -3.96 21.79
CA MET A 46 -19.29 -2.57 21.82
C MET A 46 -17.88 -2.41 21.25
N ILE A 47 -16.95 -3.31 21.56
CA ILE A 47 -15.59 -3.31 21.01
C ILE A 47 -15.58 -3.59 19.52
N LEU A 48 -16.33 -4.59 19.06
CA LEU A 48 -16.43 -4.90 17.64
C LEU A 48 -17.08 -3.75 16.85
N MET A 49 -17.96 -2.98 17.48
CA MET A 49 -18.60 -1.82 16.86
C MET A 49 -17.65 -0.61 16.79
N ARG A 50 -17.03 -0.22 17.90
CA ARG A 50 -16.32 1.06 18.05
C ARG A 50 -14.79 0.97 18.06
N PHE A 51 -14.25 -0.17 18.49
CA PHE A 51 -12.82 -0.37 18.79
C PHE A 51 -12.17 -1.50 17.97
N LYS A 52 -12.84 -2.03 16.94
CA LYS A 52 -12.31 -3.09 16.07
C LYS A 52 -10.97 -2.79 15.38
N GLY A 53 -10.57 -1.52 15.36
CA GLY A 53 -9.26 -1.07 14.86
C GLY A 53 -8.11 -1.22 15.85
N LEU A 54 -8.39 -1.60 17.09
CA LEU A 54 -7.38 -1.92 18.11
C LEU A 54 -7.01 -3.41 18.06
N SER A 55 -5.83 -3.77 18.55
CA SER A 55 -5.44 -5.15 18.86
C SER A 55 -5.82 -5.52 20.31
N LEU A 56 -5.75 -6.82 20.62
CA LEU A 56 -5.93 -7.31 21.99
C LEU A 56 -4.88 -6.73 22.95
N GLU A 57 -3.64 -6.60 22.49
CA GLU A 57 -2.53 -6.00 23.25
C GLU A 57 -2.71 -4.50 23.46
N GLU A 58 -3.25 -3.78 22.46
CA GLU A 58 -3.57 -2.35 22.61
C GLU A 58 -4.69 -2.15 23.63
N ILE A 59 -5.70 -3.03 23.67
CA ILE A 59 -6.72 -3.01 24.72
C ILE A 59 -6.08 -3.26 26.09
N ASP A 60 -5.25 -4.29 26.25
CA ASP A 60 -4.57 -4.54 27.52
C ASP A 60 -3.70 -3.34 27.97
N TYR A 61 -2.98 -2.75 27.02
CA TYR A 61 -2.14 -1.60 27.26
C TYR A 61 -2.97 -0.36 27.66
N ALA A 62 -4.15 -0.16 27.08
CA ALA A 62 -5.06 0.90 27.48
C ALA A 62 -5.39 0.85 28.97
N PHE A 63 -5.69 -0.33 29.51
CA PHE A 63 -5.96 -0.52 30.93
C PHE A 63 -4.71 -0.48 31.79
N LYS A 64 -3.54 -0.82 31.25
CA LYS A 64 -2.26 -0.61 31.94
C LYS A 64 -1.99 0.88 32.18
N LEU A 65 -2.19 1.72 31.17
CA LEU A 65 -2.05 3.19 31.29
C LEU A 65 -3.05 3.79 32.29
N GLU A 66 -4.29 3.32 32.29
CA GLU A 66 -5.32 3.70 33.28
C GLU A 66 -4.86 3.39 34.71
N ARG A 67 -4.39 2.16 34.96
CA ARG A 67 -3.90 1.75 36.28
C ARG A 67 -2.66 2.52 36.74
N TYR A 68 -1.83 2.95 35.79
CA TYR A 68 -0.61 3.72 36.08
C TYR A 68 -0.86 5.23 36.17
N GLY A 69 -2.10 5.69 35.99
CA GLY A 69 -2.44 7.11 36.10
C GLY A 69 -1.86 7.98 35.00
N VAL A 70 -1.60 7.40 33.82
CA VAL A 70 -1.06 8.15 32.66
C VAL A 70 -2.11 9.07 32.04
N TYR A 71 -3.39 8.71 32.13
CA TYR A 71 -4.49 9.55 31.68
C TYR A 71 -4.77 10.69 32.66
N SER A 72 -5.39 11.76 32.15
CA SER A 72 -5.69 12.97 32.94
C SER A 72 -6.56 12.72 34.18
N SER A 73 -7.37 11.67 34.17
CA SER A 73 -8.20 11.28 35.30
C SER A 73 -8.39 9.78 35.35
N LYS A 74 -8.58 9.25 36.57
CA LYS A 74 -8.93 7.84 36.78
C LYS A 74 -10.43 7.62 36.56
N THR A 75 -10.77 6.59 35.81
CA THR A 75 -12.12 6.16 35.53
C THR A 75 -12.70 5.45 36.75
N LYS A 76 -13.89 5.86 37.18
CA LYS A 76 -14.61 5.20 38.28
C LYS A 76 -15.33 3.98 37.72
N HIS A 77 -15.09 2.82 38.31
CA HIS A 77 -15.75 1.57 37.92
C HIS A 77 -16.80 1.10 38.93
N TYR A 78 -16.89 1.70 40.14
CA TYR A 78 -17.92 1.36 41.14
C TYR A 78 -18.12 -0.15 41.41
N GLN A 79 -17.02 -0.92 41.38
CA GLN A 79 -17.02 -2.40 41.48
C GLN A 79 -17.75 -3.15 40.33
N LEU A 80 -18.10 -2.47 39.25
CA LEU A 80 -18.75 -3.03 38.07
C LEU A 80 -17.81 -2.96 36.85
N PHE A 81 -17.68 -4.10 36.16
CA PHE A 81 -16.97 -4.15 34.87
C PHE A 81 -18.01 -4.25 33.76
N ASP A 82 -18.37 -3.11 33.17
CA ASP A 82 -19.39 -2.96 32.12
C ASP A 82 -18.84 -2.24 30.89
N ALA A 83 -19.68 -2.08 29.87
CA ALA A 83 -19.30 -1.41 28.63
C ALA A 83 -19.02 0.08 28.83
N ASP A 84 -19.63 0.75 29.81
CA ASP A 84 -19.38 2.16 30.10
C ASP A 84 -17.95 2.36 30.63
N TYR A 85 -17.56 1.55 31.63
CA TYR A 85 -16.20 1.54 32.16
C TYR A 85 -15.18 1.24 31.07
N VAL A 86 -15.40 0.17 30.30
CA VAL A 86 -14.45 -0.26 29.26
C VAL A 86 -14.33 0.78 28.16
N SER A 87 -15.45 1.29 27.64
CA SER A 87 -15.43 2.29 26.57
C SER A 87 -14.76 3.58 27.02
N THR A 88 -15.00 4.04 28.25
CA THR A 88 -14.35 5.24 28.79
C THR A 88 -12.82 5.11 28.81
N VAL A 89 -12.30 3.95 29.22
CA VAL A 89 -10.85 3.70 29.24
C VAL A 89 -10.28 3.63 27.81
N LEU A 90 -10.98 2.98 26.88
CA LEU A 90 -10.54 2.89 25.48
C LEU A 90 -10.59 4.24 24.75
N GLU A 91 -11.50 5.14 25.12
CA GLU A 91 -11.56 6.49 24.55
C GLU A 91 -10.37 7.32 24.99
N LYS A 92 -10.03 7.25 26.28
CA LYS A 92 -8.81 7.86 26.82
C LYS A 92 -7.57 7.33 26.11
N TYR A 93 -7.51 6.02 25.86
CA TYR A 93 -6.42 5.43 25.11
C TYR A 93 -6.29 5.98 23.68
N LYS A 94 -7.41 6.12 22.95
CA LYS A 94 -7.39 6.70 21.60
C LYS A 94 -6.97 8.17 21.61
N GLN A 95 -7.39 8.93 22.61
CA GLN A 95 -6.97 10.32 22.79
C GLN A 95 -5.46 10.39 23.09
N TRP A 96 -4.98 9.56 24.01
CA TRP A 96 -3.57 9.42 24.34
C TRP A 96 -2.74 9.04 23.10
N LEU A 97 -3.16 8.03 22.34
CA LEU A 97 -2.51 7.66 21.08
C LEU A 97 -2.40 8.83 20.10
N LYS A 98 -3.45 9.65 19.99
CA LYS A 98 -3.45 10.84 19.12
C LYS A 98 -2.45 11.88 19.62
N GLN A 99 -2.45 12.18 20.92
CA GLN A 99 -1.55 13.15 21.55
C GLN A 99 -0.10 12.71 21.44
N THR A 100 0.21 11.48 21.86
CA THR A 100 1.56 10.90 21.78
C THR A 100 2.10 10.94 20.35
N ARG A 101 1.28 10.69 19.33
CA ARG A 101 1.71 10.80 17.93
C ARG A 101 2.07 12.23 17.54
N VAL A 102 1.25 13.21 17.93
CA VAL A 102 1.51 14.64 17.67
C VAL A 102 2.79 15.07 18.37
N GLU A 103 2.95 14.75 19.65
CA GLU A 103 4.13 15.09 20.45
C GLU A 103 5.42 14.48 19.90
N ASN A 104 5.35 13.23 19.42
CA ASN A 104 6.51 12.53 18.86
C ASN A 104 6.70 12.79 17.35
N ASN A 105 5.95 13.73 16.76
CA ASN A 105 5.96 14.02 15.31
C ASN A 105 5.82 12.76 14.44
N ILE A 106 5.12 11.74 14.94
CA ILE A 106 4.86 10.51 14.20
C ILE A 106 3.75 10.85 13.20
N PRO A 107 4.03 10.73 11.89
CA PRO A 107 2.99 10.92 10.89
C PRO A 107 1.83 9.99 11.21
N ILE A 108 0.62 10.52 11.31
CA ILE A 108 -0.58 9.69 11.36
C ILE A 108 -0.54 8.89 10.06
N ALA A 109 -0.21 7.59 10.16
CA ALA A 109 0.00 6.73 9.01
C ALA A 109 -1.07 7.01 7.96
N ILE A 110 -0.57 7.26 6.74
CA ILE A 110 -1.29 7.51 5.50
C ILE A 110 -2.64 6.82 5.58
N THR A 111 -3.67 7.59 5.89
CA THR A 111 -5.02 7.07 5.83
C THR A 111 -5.19 6.65 4.38
N THR A 112 -5.63 5.42 4.15
CA THR A 112 -6.01 4.91 2.82
C THR A 112 -7.07 5.79 2.13
N THR A 113 -7.55 6.84 2.81
CA THR A 113 -8.36 7.96 2.33
C THR A 113 -7.58 9.09 1.65
N GLN A 114 -6.24 9.03 1.53
CA GLN A 114 -5.46 9.84 0.57
C GLN A 114 -5.28 9.12 -0.78
N ASN A 115 -6.29 8.37 -1.20
CA ASN A 115 -6.59 8.18 -2.62
C ASN A 115 -7.32 9.38 -3.24
N GLN A 116 -7.28 10.55 -2.60
CA GLN A 116 -6.93 11.71 -3.40
C GLN A 116 -5.45 11.54 -3.72
N GLN A 117 -5.16 10.80 -4.81
CA GLN A 117 -4.00 11.12 -5.61
C GLN A 117 -4.02 12.64 -5.65
N LYS A 118 -3.07 13.31 -4.99
CA LYS A 118 -2.84 14.71 -5.28
C LYS A 118 -2.58 14.66 -6.77
N GLU A 119 -3.58 14.98 -7.58
CA GLU A 119 -3.47 14.80 -9.01
C GLU A 119 -2.28 15.68 -9.35
N LEU A 120 -1.16 15.02 -9.68
CA LEU A 120 0.05 15.72 -10.02
C LEU A 120 -0.40 16.75 -11.05
N THR A 121 -0.08 18.01 -10.77
CA THR A 121 -0.39 19.06 -11.74
C THR A 121 0.18 18.63 -13.09
N PRO A 122 -0.41 19.05 -14.22
CA PRO A 122 0.10 18.65 -15.54
C PRO A 122 1.62 18.80 -15.68
N LYS A 123 2.19 19.83 -15.04
CA LYS A 123 3.62 20.11 -14.95
C LYS A 123 4.41 19.09 -14.12
N GLU A 124 3.90 18.67 -12.96
CA GLU A 124 4.54 17.64 -12.14
C GLU A 124 4.50 16.26 -12.82
N LYS A 125 3.40 15.93 -13.52
CA LYS A 125 3.31 14.71 -14.36
C LYS A 125 4.36 14.73 -15.46
N GLU A 126 4.49 15.85 -16.17
CA GLU A 126 5.48 16.00 -17.24
C GLU A 126 6.92 15.91 -16.70
N ASN A 127 7.22 16.53 -15.56
CA ASN A 127 8.52 16.43 -14.93
C ASN A 127 8.86 14.99 -14.50
N ALA A 128 7.90 14.27 -13.92
CA ALA A 128 8.08 12.86 -13.55
C ALA A 128 8.36 11.98 -14.79
N LEU A 129 7.68 12.25 -15.91
CA LEU A 129 7.91 11.55 -17.18
C LEU A 129 9.30 11.87 -17.75
N LYS A 130 9.75 13.13 -17.68
CA LYS A 130 11.10 13.53 -18.12
C LYS A 130 12.19 12.87 -17.30
N LEU A 131 12.07 12.87 -15.98
CA LEU A 131 13.01 12.18 -15.08
C LEU A 131 13.03 10.67 -15.33
N GLY A 132 11.85 10.08 -15.55
CA GLY A 132 11.73 8.67 -15.94
C GLY A 132 12.43 8.37 -17.26
N LEU A 133 12.28 9.25 -18.25
CA LEU A 133 12.94 9.14 -19.55
C LEU A 133 14.46 9.23 -19.44
N GLU A 134 14.98 10.22 -18.70
CA GLU A 134 16.42 10.37 -18.43
C GLU A 134 17.00 9.14 -17.73
N ARG A 135 16.32 8.66 -16.68
CA ARG A 135 16.75 7.46 -15.96
C ARG A 135 16.86 6.25 -16.89
N VAL A 136 15.79 5.95 -17.64
CA VAL A 136 15.76 4.80 -18.54
C VAL A 136 16.76 4.96 -19.68
N TYR A 137 16.98 6.18 -20.16
CA TYR A 137 18.01 6.47 -21.17
C TYR A 137 19.42 6.20 -20.66
N ASN A 138 19.73 6.63 -19.43
CA ASN A 138 21.02 6.38 -18.78
C ASN A 138 21.24 4.88 -18.53
N GLU A 139 20.23 4.17 -18.04
CA GLU A 139 20.28 2.71 -17.91
C GLU A 139 20.50 2.04 -19.26
N TYR A 140 19.83 2.51 -20.32
CA TYR A 140 19.99 1.99 -21.67
C TYR A 140 21.40 2.25 -22.25
N LYS A 141 22.04 3.38 -21.93
CA LYS A 141 23.43 3.64 -22.32
C LYS A 141 24.38 2.58 -21.76
N THR A 142 24.18 2.19 -20.50
CA THR A 142 25.02 1.24 -19.77
C THR A 142 24.71 -0.21 -20.15
N PHE A 143 23.45 -0.62 -20.08
CA PHE A 143 23.05 -2.03 -20.16
C PHE A 143 22.52 -2.45 -21.53
N LYS A 144 22.21 -1.51 -22.43
CA LYS A 144 21.60 -1.76 -23.75
C LYS A 144 20.28 -2.54 -23.70
N THR A 145 19.60 -2.51 -22.56
CA THR A 145 18.32 -3.15 -22.32
C THR A 145 17.30 -2.12 -21.84
N ILE A 146 16.04 -2.31 -22.25
CA ILE A 146 14.91 -1.50 -21.80
C ILE A 146 14.21 -2.26 -20.67
N PRO A 147 14.07 -1.69 -19.47
CA PRO A 147 13.36 -2.32 -18.36
C PRO A 147 11.91 -2.65 -18.69
N VAL A 148 11.36 -3.68 -18.06
CA VAL A 148 9.93 -4.02 -18.16
C VAL A 148 9.09 -2.95 -17.44
N GLY A 149 7.87 -2.67 -17.93
CA GLY A 149 6.93 -1.76 -17.27
C GLY A 149 7.09 -0.28 -17.62
N VAL A 150 8.00 0.09 -18.52
CA VAL A 150 8.22 1.49 -18.96
C VAL A 150 7.33 1.93 -20.13
N ASN A 151 6.24 1.21 -20.41
CA ASN A 151 5.34 1.46 -21.54
C ASN A 151 4.70 2.86 -21.51
N TYR A 152 4.58 3.46 -20.33
CA TYR A 152 4.07 4.82 -20.15
C TYR A 152 4.98 5.86 -20.83
N LEU A 153 6.30 5.62 -20.92
CA LEU A 153 7.24 6.50 -21.62
C LEU A 153 7.02 6.47 -23.13
N TYR A 154 6.73 5.29 -23.70
CA TYR A 154 6.37 5.18 -25.12
C TYR A 154 5.13 6.01 -25.43
N ASN A 155 4.08 5.90 -24.60
CA ASN A 155 2.84 6.65 -24.80
C ASN A 155 3.14 8.16 -24.75
N TYR A 156 3.93 8.62 -23.78
CA TYR A 156 4.34 10.02 -23.67
C TYR A 156 5.08 10.54 -24.92
N LEU A 157 6.04 9.78 -25.44
CA LEU A 157 6.79 10.14 -26.66
C LEU A 157 5.92 10.09 -27.92
N PHE A 158 4.96 9.17 -27.97
CA PHE A 158 3.99 9.08 -29.05
C PHE A 158 3.06 10.29 -29.06
N ASP A 159 2.56 10.71 -27.89
CA ASP A 159 1.71 11.89 -27.73
C ASP A 159 2.44 13.18 -28.11
N LYS A 160 3.74 13.28 -27.78
CA LYS A 160 4.64 14.38 -28.22
C LYS A 160 5.05 14.29 -29.70
N LYS A 161 4.62 13.24 -30.42
CA LYS A 161 4.98 12.95 -31.82
C LYS A 161 6.47 12.74 -32.08
N GLU A 162 7.23 12.41 -31.05
CA GLU A 162 8.66 12.07 -31.17
C GLU A 162 8.86 10.65 -31.69
N ILE A 163 7.92 9.74 -31.36
CA ILE A 163 7.82 8.41 -31.95
C ILE A 163 6.55 8.39 -32.82
N ASN A 164 6.73 8.37 -34.14
CA ASN A 164 5.63 8.26 -35.08
C ASN A 164 5.83 7.04 -36.01
N PRO A 165 5.39 5.85 -35.60
CA PRO A 165 5.65 4.63 -36.34
C PRO A 165 4.76 4.54 -37.59
N THR A 166 5.40 4.34 -38.74
CA THR A 166 4.70 4.09 -40.02
C THR A 166 3.97 2.74 -40.02
N ALA A 167 3.06 2.52 -40.97
CA ALA A 167 2.34 1.25 -41.10
C ALA A 167 3.31 0.06 -41.27
N ASP A 168 4.35 0.22 -42.10
CA ASP A 168 5.36 -0.80 -42.33
C ASP A 168 6.21 -1.06 -41.08
N TYR A 169 6.58 0.00 -40.35
CA TYR A 169 7.31 -0.13 -39.10
C TYR A 169 6.51 -0.91 -38.06
N ARG A 170 5.20 -0.64 -37.92
CA ARG A 170 4.30 -1.38 -37.00
C ARG A 170 4.21 -2.87 -37.35
N LYS A 171 4.15 -3.20 -38.66
CA LYS A 171 4.12 -4.60 -39.11
C LYS A 171 5.42 -5.33 -38.76
N LYS A 172 6.57 -4.69 -39.00
CA LYS A 172 7.89 -5.24 -38.69
C LYS A 172 8.13 -5.43 -37.19
N THR A 173 7.82 -4.42 -36.39
CA THR A 173 7.98 -4.50 -34.92
C THR A 173 7.04 -5.53 -34.30
N ARG A 174 5.82 -5.70 -34.82
CA ARG A 174 4.92 -6.78 -34.38
C ARG A 174 5.47 -8.17 -34.66
N GLN A 175 6.05 -8.40 -35.84
CA GLN A 175 6.69 -9.68 -36.16
C GLN A 175 7.89 -9.95 -35.24
N GLN A 176 8.72 -8.93 -34.99
CA GLN A 176 9.85 -9.03 -34.07
C GLN A 176 9.39 -9.28 -32.62
N ALA A 177 8.33 -8.63 -32.16
CA ALA A 177 7.74 -8.86 -30.84
C ALA A 177 7.24 -10.30 -30.67
N ILE A 178 6.58 -10.85 -31.70
CA ILE A 178 6.13 -12.25 -31.69
C ILE A 178 7.33 -13.20 -31.61
N SER A 179 8.42 -12.92 -32.32
CA SER A 179 9.67 -13.71 -32.26
C SER A 179 10.32 -13.64 -30.87
N ASN A 180 10.37 -12.46 -30.24
CA ASN A 180 10.98 -12.26 -28.92
C ASN A 180 10.20 -12.94 -27.78
N LEU A 181 8.90 -13.16 -27.95
CA LEU A 181 8.02 -13.77 -26.94
C LEU A 181 8.00 -15.31 -26.95
N ASN A 182 8.73 -15.96 -27.86
CA ASN A 182 8.87 -17.42 -27.91
C ASN A 182 9.94 -17.90 -26.88
N PRO A 183 9.87 -19.15 -26.39
CA PRO A 183 9.35 -19.53 -25.07
C PRO A 183 10.19 -19.17 -23.84
N THR A 184 11.42 -18.68 -23.99
CA THR A 184 12.39 -18.63 -22.88
C THR A 184 12.21 -17.40 -21.97
N HIS A 185 11.72 -16.27 -22.50
CA HIS A 185 11.46 -15.04 -21.72
C HIS A 185 10.03 -14.93 -21.17
N LYS A 186 9.17 -15.89 -21.49
CA LYS A 186 7.74 -15.90 -21.16
C LYS A 186 7.50 -15.91 -19.64
N ASN A 187 8.33 -16.63 -18.88
CA ASN A 187 8.11 -16.84 -17.44
C ASN A 187 8.48 -15.62 -16.57
N GLU A 188 9.49 -14.85 -16.94
CA GLU A 188 9.88 -13.64 -16.18
C GLU A 188 8.92 -12.48 -16.45
N ILE A 189 8.50 -12.32 -17.71
CA ILE A 189 7.56 -11.29 -18.13
C ILE A 189 6.15 -11.56 -17.56
N LEU A 190 5.69 -12.82 -17.56
CA LEU A 190 4.40 -13.18 -16.93
C LEU A 190 4.41 -12.91 -15.42
N LYS A 191 5.49 -13.29 -14.72
CA LYS A 191 5.63 -13.03 -13.28
C LYS A 191 5.62 -11.53 -12.96
N ALA A 192 6.28 -10.70 -13.77
CA ALA A 192 6.30 -9.25 -13.58
C ALA A 192 4.95 -8.59 -13.93
N LEU A 193 4.23 -9.10 -14.93
CA LEU A 193 2.91 -8.60 -15.33
C LEU A 193 1.81 -8.99 -14.33
N ASP A 194 1.85 -10.18 -13.74
CA ASP A 194 0.86 -10.61 -12.73
C ASP A 194 0.89 -9.75 -11.47
N VAL A 195 2.07 -9.23 -11.10
CA VAL A 195 2.23 -8.28 -9.97
C VAL A 195 1.64 -6.90 -10.30
N LEU A 196 1.61 -6.51 -11.58
CA LEU A 196 1.21 -5.17 -12.03
C LEU A 196 -0.26 -5.07 -12.48
N ASN A 197 -0.79 -6.12 -13.11
CA ASN A 197 -2.07 -6.07 -13.82
C ASN A 197 -3.22 -6.76 -13.06
N GLY A 198 -3.43 -6.39 -11.80
CA GLY A 198 -4.62 -6.78 -11.05
C GLY A 198 -5.91 -6.39 -11.80
N LYS A 199 -6.40 -7.30 -12.65
CA LYS A 199 -7.64 -7.27 -13.46
C LYS A 199 -7.55 -6.49 -14.80
N SER A 200 -7.31 -7.21 -15.91
CA SER A 200 -7.57 -6.74 -17.29
C SER A 200 -8.33 -7.81 -18.09
N ASN A 201 -9.39 -7.40 -18.80
CA ASN A 201 -10.25 -8.24 -19.66
C ASN A 201 -9.67 -8.52 -21.07
N ARG A 202 -8.37 -8.25 -21.31
CA ARG A 202 -7.71 -8.55 -22.59
C ARG A 202 -7.08 -9.94 -22.58
N LYS A 203 -7.14 -10.66 -23.71
CA LYS A 203 -6.44 -11.95 -23.86
C LYS A 203 -4.93 -11.74 -23.59
N PRO A 204 -4.32 -12.42 -22.60
CA PRO A 204 -2.96 -12.12 -22.11
C PRO A 204 -1.87 -12.06 -23.19
N LYS A 205 -2.04 -12.83 -24.27
CA LYS A 205 -1.09 -12.93 -25.38
C LYS A 205 -0.99 -11.65 -26.22
N GLU A 206 -2.11 -10.98 -26.48
CA GLU A 206 -2.11 -9.78 -27.34
C GLU A 206 -1.54 -8.57 -26.60
N GLU A 207 -1.79 -8.47 -25.30
CA GLU A 207 -1.23 -7.42 -24.44
C GLU A 207 0.30 -7.54 -24.31
N ALA A 208 0.82 -8.77 -24.16
CA ALA A 208 2.26 -9.02 -24.15
C ALA A 208 2.93 -8.58 -25.47
N ILE A 209 2.31 -8.88 -26.62
CA ILE A 209 2.82 -8.45 -27.93
C ILE A 209 2.85 -6.92 -28.03
N GLN A 210 1.80 -6.23 -27.59
CA GLN A 210 1.75 -4.77 -27.61
C GLN A 210 2.84 -4.14 -26.73
N ASN A 211 3.03 -4.67 -25.53
CA ASN A 211 4.06 -4.19 -24.60
C ASN A 211 5.46 -4.39 -25.18
N GLU A 212 5.72 -5.53 -25.83
CA GLU A 212 7.00 -5.79 -26.48
C GLU A 212 7.23 -4.90 -27.70
N CYS A 213 6.19 -4.61 -28.50
CA CYS A 213 6.29 -3.63 -29.59
C CYS A 213 6.71 -2.24 -29.09
N LYS A 214 6.13 -1.78 -27.97
CA LYS A 214 6.48 -0.49 -27.35
C LYS A 214 7.93 -0.47 -26.87
N ARG A 215 8.39 -1.59 -26.29
CA ARG A 215 9.77 -1.76 -25.84
C ARG A 215 10.77 -1.66 -27.00
N ILE A 216 10.48 -2.32 -28.13
CA ILE A 216 11.31 -2.25 -29.35
C ILE A 216 11.35 -0.81 -29.88
N ALA A 217 10.21 -0.12 -29.93
CA ALA A 217 10.16 1.26 -30.40
C ALA A 217 10.95 2.24 -29.52
N LEU A 218 10.91 2.07 -28.19
CA LEU A 218 11.75 2.83 -27.26
C LEU A 218 13.24 2.56 -27.48
N LYS A 219 13.61 1.31 -27.73
CA LYS A 219 14.98 0.92 -28.05
C LYS A 219 15.49 1.65 -29.29
N ASP A 220 14.72 1.60 -30.38
CA ASP A 220 15.08 2.27 -31.64
C ASP A 220 15.19 3.80 -31.47
N TYR A 221 14.30 4.39 -30.68
CA TYR A 221 14.35 5.82 -30.34
C TYR A 221 15.65 6.19 -29.60
N PHE A 222 16.02 5.45 -28.56
CA PHE A 222 17.26 5.71 -27.82
C PHE A 222 18.52 5.43 -28.66
N ASP A 223 18.51 4.41 -29.51
CA ASP A 223 19.61 4.16 -30.44
C ASP A 223 19.79 5.33 -31.41
N ASN A 224 18.69 5.93 -31.89
CA ASN A 224 18.75 7.11 -32.74
C ASN A 224 19.24 8.35 -31.98
N LEU A 225 18.88 8.53 -30.72
CA LEU A 225 19.44 9.61 -29.88
C LEU A 225 20.95 9.47 -29.69
N ILE A 226 21.43 8.26 -29.35
CA ILE A 226 22.86 8.00 -29.18
C ILE A 226 23.62 8.25 -30.50
N LYS A 227 23.04 7.87 -31.65
CA LYS A 227 23.63 8.17 -32.97
C LYS A 227 23.72 9.68 -33.21
N LYS A 228 22.67 10.45 -32.89
CA LYS A 228 22.67 11.91 -33.02
C LYS A 228 23.70 12.57 -32.11
N GLU A 229 23.82 12.16 -30.84
CA GLU A 229 24.85 12.66 -29.91
C GLU A 229 26.27 12.43 -30.47
N ARG A 230 26.54 11.25 -31.04
CA ARG A 230 27.83 10.91 -31.66
C ARG A 230 28.14 11.73 -32.92
N CYS A 231 27.12 12.14 -33.68
CA CYS A 231 27.32 12.99 -34.86
C CYS A 231 27.63 14.46 -34.50
N ILE A 232 27.20 14.93 -33.34
CA ILE A 232 27.45 16.31 -32.86
C ILE A 232 28.85 16.44 -32.23
N GLN A 233 29.45 15.34 -31.77
CA GLN A 233 30.78 15.30 -31.14
C GLN A 233 31.93 14.97 -32.12
N LYS A 234 31.70 14.97 -33.43
CA LYS A 234 32.80 14.91 -34.41
C LYS A 234 33.35 16.34 -34.61
N PRO A 235 34.63 16.61 -34.29
CA PRO A 235 35.29 17.84 -34.71
C PRO A 235 35.39 17.93 -36.23
#